data_AF-A0A965V8V7-F1
#
_entry.id   AF-A0A965V8V7-F1
#
_cell.length_a   1.000
_cell.length_b   1.000
_cell.length_c   1.000
_cell.angle_alpha   90.00
_cell.angle_beta   90.00
_cell.angle_gamma   90.00
#
_symmetry.space_group_name_H-M   'P 1'
#
loop_
_entity.id
_entity.type
_entity.pdbx_description
1 polymer ?
#
loop_
_entity_poly.entity_id
_entity_poly.type
_entity_poly.pdbx_seq_one_letter_code
_entity_poly.pdbx_strand_id
1 'polypeptide(L)'
;MPVMNSAYNGRQPNEFKILTELEGVPNSRSLEVYKKHGGYAALEKILKGKMSQEEVINIVKASGLRGRGGAGFPTGMKWGFVPKGEGEKYLITNFDEGEPGTYKDR
;
A
#
# COMPACT_ATOMS: atom_id res chain seq x y z
N MET A 1 13.08 9.07 -12.68
CA MET A 1 13.70 10.10 -11.83
C MET A 1 12.59 10.67 -10.97
N PRO A 2 12.63 10.59 -9.62
CA PRO A 2 11.61 11.20 -8.78
C PRO A 2 11.59 12.71 -9.01
N VAL A 3 10.39 13.29 -9.11
CA VAL A 3 10.22 14.73 -9.28
C VAL A 3 10.47 15.40 -7.93
N MET A 4 11.62 16.06 -7.78
CA MET A 4 11.98 16.82 -6.57
C MET A 4 11.19 18.12 -6.55
N ASN A 5 10.08 18.17 -5.78
CA ASN A 5 9.36 19.41 -5.50
C ASN A 5 9.86 20.01 -4.18
N SER A 6 10.37 21.24 -4.22
CA SER A 6 11.27 21.83 -3.22
C SER A 6 10.57 22.52 -2.03
N ALA A 7 9.52 21.94 -1.46
CA ALA A 7 8.91 22.49 -0.25
C ALA A 7 8.56 21.37 0.74
N TYR A 8 9.05 21.54 1.99
CA TYR A 8 9.03 20.69 3.23
C TYR A 8 10.39 20.05 3.59
N ASN A 9 11.20 20.62 4.49
CA ASN A 9 11.14 20.65 5.98
C ASN A 9 11.39 19.29 6.68
N GLY A 10 12.64 18.96 7.02
CA GLY A 10 12.96 17.99 8.09
C GLY A 10 12.98 16.49 7.74
N ARG A 11 12.85 16.12 6.46
CA ARG A 11 12.95 14.71 6.04
C ARG A 11 14.38 14.18 6.15
N GLN A 12 14.51 12.92 6.55
CA GLN A 12 15.79 12.22 6.48
C GLN A 12 16.21 12.08 5.01
N PRO A 13 17.52 12.04 4.69
CA PRO A 13 18.01 11.98 3.31
C PRO A 13 17.47 10.79 2.49
N ASN A 14 17.02 9.73 3.18
CA ASN A 14 16.49 8.49 2.61
C ASN A 14 14.96 8.35 2.75
N GLU A 15 14.25 9.43 3.14
CA GLU A 15 12.79 9.42 3.25
C GLU A 15 12.15 9.87 1.92
N PHE A 16 11.20 9.07 1.43
CA PHE A 16 10.46 9.35 0.20
C PHE A 16 8.96 9.13 0.38
N LYS A 17 8.15 9.88 -0.37
CA LYS A 17 6.71 9.70 -0.44
C LYS A 17 6.41 8.41 -1.23
N ILE A 18 5.52 7.58 -0.68
CA ILE A 18 4.97 6.41 -1.39
C ILE A 18 3.50 6.65 -1.77
N LEU A 19 2.63 6.90 -0.78
CA LEU A 19 1.18 7.02 -1.03
C LEU A 19 0.79 8.34 -1.70
N THR A 20 1.45 9.44 -1.33
CA THR A 20 1.18 10.79 -1.84
C THR A 20 2.20 11.24 -2.89
N GLU A 21 2.92 10.30 -3.53
CA GLU A 21 3.91 10.62 -4.56
C GLU A 21 3.27 11.35 -5.76
N LEU A 22 2.04 10.99 -6.14
CA LEU A 22 1.31 11.57 -7.28
C LEU A 22 0.46 12.79 -6.91
N GLU A 23 0.63 13.32 -5.69
CA GLU A 23 -0.02 14.55 -5.27
C GLU A 23 0.40 15.73 -6.17
N GLY A 24 -0.58 16.48 -6.69
CA GLY A 24 -0.34 17.58 -7.62
C GLY A 24 -0.07 17.18 -9.07
N VAL A 25 0.02 15.89 -9.39
CA VAL A 25 0.11 15.41 -10.79
C VAL A 25 -1.26 15.58 -11.48
N PRO A 26 -1.34 16.26 -12.64
CA PRO A 26 -2.60 16.40 -13.36
C PRO A 26 -3.23 15.04 -13.70
N ASN A 27 -4.54 14.92 -13.49
CA ASN A 27 -5.30 13.68 -13.76
C ASN A 27 -4.75 12.43 -13.04
N SER A 28 -4.12 12.57 -11.88
CA SER A 28 -3.54 11.45 -11.11
C SER A 28 -4.54 10.33 -10.76
N ARG A 29 -5.84 10.63 -10.71
CA ARG A 29 -6.91 9.64 -10.51
C ARG A 29 -7.21 8.79 -11.75
N SER A 30 -6.68 9.13 -12.92
CA SER A 30 -6.91 8.37 -14.15
C SER A 30 -6.07 7.10 -14.18
N LEU A 31 -6.62 6.03 -14.75
CA LEU A 31 -5.92 4.76 -14.93
C LEU A 31 -4.65 4.91 -15.77
N GLU A 32 -4.69 5.77 -16.80
CA GLU A 32 -3.55 6.02 -17.67
C GLU A 32 -2.39 6.65 -16.92
N VAL A 33 -2.64 7.73 -16.17
CA VAL A 33 -1.60 8.40 -15.38
C VAL A 33 -1.07 7.46 -14.30
N TYR A 34 -1.94 6.69 -13.64
CA TYR A 34 -1.51 5.70 -12.65
C TYR A 34 -0.55 4.65 -13.25
N LYS A 35 -0.90 4.08 -14.42
CA LYS A 35 -0.04 3.13 -15.13
C LYS A 35 1.28 3.75 -15.60
N LYS A 36 1.26 4.98 -16.12
CA LYS A 36 2.46 5.71 -16.56
C LYS A 36 3.48 5.90 -15.43
N HIS A 37 3.01 6.00 -14.19
CA HIS A 37 3.85 6.10 -12.99
C HIS A 37 4.14 4.73 -12.33
N GLY A 38 3.95 3.62 -13.05
CA GLY A 38 4.29 2.29 -12.55
C GLY A 38 3.19 1.58 -11.75
N GLY A 39 1.97 2.13 -11.72
CA GLY A 39 0.81 1.49 -11.15
C GLY A 39 0.59 0.09 -11.71
N TYR A 40 0.08 -0.82 -10.87
CA TYR A 40 -0.09 -2.26 -11.15
C TYR A 40 1.16 -3.10 -11.42
N ALA A 41 2.37 -2.53 -11.53
CA ALA A 41 3.56 -3.31 -11.86
C ALA A 41 3.84 -4.47 -10.88
N ALA A 42 3.58 -4.28 -9.58
CA ALA A 42 3.68 -5.34 -8.58
C ALA A 42 2.57 -6.40 -8.74
N LEU A 43 1.32 -5.97 -8.97
CA LEU A 43 0.20 -6.87 -9.17
C LEU A 43 0.42 -7.76 -10.39
N GLU A 44 0.91 -7.19 -11.50
CA GLU A 44 1.21 -7.96 -12.70
C GLU A 44 2.25 -9.05 -12.46
N LYS A 45 3.28 -8.80 -11.65
CA LYS A 45 4.28 -9.82 -11.31
C LYS A 45 3.63 -10.99 -10.57
N ILE A 46 2.78 -10.69 -9.59
CA ILE A 46 2.07 -11.69 -8.78
C ILE A 46 1.11 -12.50 -9.65
N LEU A 47 0.27 -11.84 -10.45
CA LEU A 47 -0.73 -12.50 -11.30
C LEU A 47 -0.11 -13.33 -12.44
N LYS A 48 1.10 -12.98 -12.90
CA LYS A 48 1.88 -13.77 -13.87
C LYS A 48 2.57 -14.98 -13.22
N GLY A 49 2.27 -15.30 -11.96
CA GLY A 49 2.82 -16.45 -11.24
C GLY A 49 4.30 -16.30 -10.86
N LYS A 50 4.86 -15.08 -10.90
CA LYS A 50 6.27 -14.84 -10.52
C LYS A 50 6.49 -14.87 -9.01
N MET A 51 5.41 -14.89 -8.23
CA MET A 51 5.44 -14.93 -6.77
C MET A 51 4.23 -15.72 -6.27
N SER A 52 4.47 -16.62 -5.34
CA SER A 52 3.44 -17.34 -4.60
C SER A 52 2.79 -16.45 -3.54
N GLN A 53 1.59 -16.84 -3.10
CA GLN A 53 0.90 -16.19 -1.98
C GLN A 53 1.75 -16.19 -0.70
N GLU A 54 2.50 -17.26 -0.46
CA GLU A 54 3.35 -17.41 0.73
C GLU A 54 4.53 -16.43 0.71
N GLU A 55 5.17 -16.26 -0.45
CA GLU A 55 6.24 -15.27 -0.62
C GLU A 55 5.74 -13.84 -0.39
N VAL A 56 4.54 -13.51 -0.89
CA VAL A 56 3.93 -12.19 -0.65
C VAL A 56 3.69 -11.96 0.84
N ILE A 57 3.12 -12.94 1.55
CA ILE A 57 2.88 -12.84 3.00
C ILE A 57 4.21 -12.68 3.76
N ASN A 58 5.25 -13.43 3.37
CA ASN A 58 6.55 -13.37 4.02
C ASN A 58 7.26 -12.03 3.79
N ILE A 59 7.14 -11.43 2.61
CA ILE A 59 7.64 -10.07 2.34
C ILE A 59 6.95 -9.04 3.24
N VAL A 60 5.62 -9.13 3.40
CA VAL A 60 4.90 -8.19 4.28
C VAL A 60 5.25 -8.41 5.75
N LYS A 61 5.44 -9.65 6.19
CA LYS A 61 5.96 -9.95 7.54
C LYS A 61 7.35 -9.34 7.74
N ALA A 62 8.27 -9.56 6.80
CA ALA A 62 9.65 -9.06 6.87
C ALA A 62 9.73 -7.52 6.82
N SER A 63 8.78 -6.87 6.13
CA SER A 63 8.71 -5.40 6.07
C SER A 63 8.38 -4.73 7.41
N GLY A 64 7.85 -5.49 8.39
CA GLY A 64 7.40 -4.93 9.66
C GLY A 64 6.13 -4.08 9.54
N LEU A 65 5.38 -4.18 8.44
CA LEU A 65 4.14 -3.40 8.26
C LEU A 65 3.13 -3.69 9.39
N ARG A 66 2.74 -2.62 10.08
CA ARG A 66 1.69 -2.62 11.11
C ARG A 66 0.42 -1.97 10.57
N GLY A 67 -0.73 -2.41 11.09
CA GLY A 67 -2.03 -1.82 10.74
C GLY A 67 -2.10 -0.32 11.01
N ARG A 68 -2.66 0.44 10.08
CA ARG A 68 -2.74 1.91 10.12
C ARG A 68 -4.10 2.48 10.54
N GLY A 69 -5.06 1.62 10.87
CA GLY A 69 -6.37 2.01 11.42
C GLY A 69 -6.41 2.03 12.95
N GLY A 70 -5.34 2.47 13.62
CA GLY A 70 -5.28 2.58 15.09
C GLY A 70 -4.83 1.32 15.85
N ALA A 71 -5.28 0.11 15.46
CA ALA A 71 -4.97 -1.11 16.22
C ALA A 71 -3.49 -1.54 16.21
N GLY A 72 -2.72 -1.15 15.17
CA GLY A 72 -1.27 -1.41 15.13
C GLY A 72 -0.84 -2.89 15.06
N PHE A 73 -1.74 -3.83 14.76
CA PHE A 73 -1.43 -5.26 14.66
C PHE A 73 -0.49 -5.55 13.47
N PRO A 74 0.48 -6.49 13.57
CA PRO A 74 1.37 -6.83 12.45
C PRO A 74 0.60 -7.41 11.25
N THR A 75 0.59 -6.70 10.13
CA THR A 75 -0.25 -6.99 8.95
C THR A 75 0.07 -8.35 8.34
N GLY A 76 1.36 -8.67 8.17
CA GLY A 76 1.76 -9.97 7.61
C GLY A 76 1.39 -11.17 8.49
N MET A 77 1.37 -10.99 9.82
CA MET A 77 0.87 -12.02 10.74
C MET A 77 -0.65 -12.19 10.61
N LYS A 78 -1.40 -11.08 10.57
CA LYS A 78 -2.85 -11.09 10.39
C LYS A 78 -3.27 -11.85 9.12
N TRP A 79 -2.56 -11.63 8.00
CA TRP A 79 -2.83 -12.34 6.75
C TRP A 79 -2.58 -13.85 6.85
N GLY A 80 -1.60 -14.26 7.66
CA GLY A 80 -1.28 -15.67 7.89
C GLY A 80 -2.35 -16.45 8.66
N PHE A 81 -3.30 -15.78 9.33
CA PHE A 81 -4.41 -16.44 10.01
C PHE A 81 -5.55 -16.84 9.07
N VAL A 82 -5.58 -16.33 7.84
CA VAL A 82 -6.58 -16.73 6.85
C VAL A 82 -6.36 -18.20 6.48
N PRO A 83 -7.37 -19.08 6.60
CA PRO A 83 -7.21 -20.49 6.28
C PRO A 83 -6.69 -20.72 4.86
N LYS A 84 -5.69 -21.60 4.74
CA LYS A 84 -5.22 -22.10 3.44
C LYS A 84 -6.24 -23.10 2.88
N GLY A 85 -6.38 -23.16 1.56
CA GLY A 85 -7.25 -24.12 0.87
C GLY A 85 -8.51 -23.50 0.27
N GLU A 86 -9.47 -24.35 -0.06
CA GLU A 86 -10.71 -23.99 -0.74
C GLU A 86 -11.69 -23.24 0.19
N GLY A 87 -12.73 -22.67 -0.41
CA GLY A 87 -13.72 -21.86 0.27
C GLY A 87 -13.62 -20.38 -0.07
N GLU A 88 -14.79 -19.73 -0.01
CA GLU A 88 -14.95 -18.31 -0.29
C GLU A 88 -14.23 -17.47 0.76
N LYS A 89 -13.50 -16.45 0.29
CA LYS A 89 -12.75 -15.54 1.14
C LYS A 89 -13.14 -14.13 0.78
N TYR A 90 -13.43 -13.33 1.79
CA TYR A 90 -13.85 -11.95 1.62
C TYR A 90 -12.73 -11.01 2.09
N LEU A 91 -12.49 -9.95 1.31
CA LEU A 91 -11.60 -8.86 1.68
C LEU A 91 -12.46 -7.61 1.90
N ILE A 92 -12.35 -7.02 3.08
CA ILE A 92 -12.99 -5.75 3.40
C ILE A 92 -11.90 -4.70 3.53
N THR A 93 -12.04 -3.62 2.76
CA THR A 93 -11.22 -2.41 2.95
C THR A 93 -12.02 -1.46 3.82
N ASN A 94 -11.49 -1.12 4.99
CA ASN A 94 -12.14 -0.18 5.88
C ASN A 94 -11.81 1.27 5.44
N PHE A 95 -12.81 1.99 4.95
CA PHE A 95 -12.73 3.41 4.60
C PHE A 95 -13.50 4.31 5.57
N ASP A 96 -14.01 3.75 6.68
CA ASP A 96 -14.65 4.54 7.73
C ASP A 96 -13.58 5.25 8.57
N GLU A 97 -13.46 6.56 8.35
CA GLU A 97 -12.49 7.44 9.02
C GLU A 97 -13.23 8.47 9.89
N GLY A 98 -13.86 7.98 10.97
CA GLY A 98 -14.70 8.79 11.87
C GLY A 98 -13.98 9.37 13.10
N GLU A 99 -12.72 9.01 13.35
CA GLU A 99 -11.97 9.50 14.51
C GLU A 99 -11.65 11.00 14.35
N PRO A 100 -11.99 11.86 15.33
CA PRO A 100 -11.70 13.28 15.25
C PRO A 100 -10.21 13.57 15.02
N GLY A 101 -9.90 14.36 14.00
CA GLY A 101 -8.53 14.73 13.64
C GLY A 101 -7.82 13.75 12.71
N THR A 102 -8.46 12.64 12.33
CA THR A 102 -7.95 11.67 11.36
C THR A 102 -8.58 11.93 9.99
N TYR A 103 -7.76 12.24 8.99
CA TYR A 103 -8.20 12.59 7.61
C TYR A 103 -7.21 12.10 6.53
N LYS A 104 -6.39 11.11 6.87
CA LYS A 104 -5.27 10.64 6.03
C LYS A 104 -5.74 9.73 4.89
N ASP A 105 -6.93 9.13 5.00
CA ASP A 105 -7.46 8.21 4.02
C ASP A 105 -8.42 8.91 3.01
N ARG A 106 -8.73 10.19 3.23
CA ARG A 106 -9.57 11.06 2.38
C ARG A 106 -8.81 11.71 1.22
#